data_AF-A0A8C3L473-F1
#
_entry.id   AF-A0A8C3L473-F1
#
_cell.length_a   1.000
_cell.length_b   1.000
_cell.length_c   1.000
_cell.angle_alpha   90.00
_cell.angle_beta   90.00
_cell.angle_gamma   90.00
#
_symmetry.space_group_name_H-M   'P 1'
#
loop_
_entity.id
_entity.type
_entity.pdbx_description
1 polymer ?
#
loop_
_entity_poly.entity_id
_entity_poly.type
_entity_poly.pdbx_seq_one_letter_code
_entity_poly.pdbx_strand_id
1 'polypeptide(L)'
;MSYSPLPPMAGANTVEEQRARWERKRSRTAKELLETEHRYLEQLDLVVTFFVTILKAKGTLKPAVMETIFGPLESIYSASQVLSLHLERGNLGLGLENFCQKLELYGHYAENFEQANKTLMEQLRKNKSFQRFKKLQETRPQFQGRKLEDLLPLPLQRLHQENSLQLHRVQKLLKGQKIQVLTPGRWYIREGWLLVVPSKGEELKRRMFFLFSDIFISTKPCHPLHLLNSNKFACTAVYPLHQCVVDKVFGHTQSEGGLLSLSFPHKTLLLMSTDQQDINDWHQSLTTAVR
;
A
#
# COMPACT_ATOMS: atom_id res chain seq x y z
N MET A 1 61.83 9.11 26.18
CA MET A 1 60.43 9.07 26.67
C MET A 1 59.51 9.15 25.47
N SER A 2 58.40 8.43 25.58
CA SER A 2 57.70 7.76 24.48
C SER A 2 56.81 8.68 23.66
N TYR A 3 56.92 8.62 22.32
CA TYR A 3 55.90 9.15 21.43
C TYR A 3 54.67 8.24 21.51
N SER A 4 53.61 8.74 22.14
CA SER A 4 52.29 8.10 22.06
C SER A 4 51.62 8.56 20.77
N PRO A 5 51.13 7.66 19.90
CA PRO A 5 50.31 8.06 18.76
C PRO A 5 48.97 8.59 19.28
N LEU A 6 48.53 9.73 18.74
CA LEU A 6 47.18 10.24 18.96
C LEU A 6 46.14 9.18 18.54
N PRO A 7 45.04 9.01 19.28
CA PRO A 7 43.98 8.09 18.89
C PRO A 7 43.32 8.56 17.58
N PRO A 8 42.92 7.65 16.69
CA PRO A 8 42.25 8.03 15.46
C PRO A 8 40.93 8.73 15.80
N MET A 9 40.75 9.93 15.24
CA MET A 9 39.52 10.71 15.35
C MET A 9 38.33 9.87 14.87
N ALA A 10 37.52 9.40 15.82
CA ALA A 10 36.20 8.86 15.53
C ALA A 10 35.29 10.03 15.10
N GLY A 11 34.76 10.00 13.87
CA GLY A 11 33.64 10.89 13.53
C GLY A 11 33.49 11.42 12.11
N ALA A 12 34.08 10.81 11.08
CA ALA A 12 33.75 11.17 9.70
C ALA A 12 33.11 9.97 8.98
N ASN A 13 31.81 9.74 9.23
CA ASN A 13 31.01 8.98 8.26
C ASN A 13 30.97 9.82 6.99
N THR A 14 31.77 9.50 5.98
CA THR A 14 31.84 10.30 4.75
C THR A 14 30.48 10.25 4.05
N VAL A 15 30.12 11.33 3.35
CA VAL A 15 28.88 11.40 2.53
C VAL A 15 28.82 10.21 1.55
N GLU A 16 29.98 9.73 1.11
CA GLU A 16 30.15 8.56 0.26
C GLU A 16 29.76 7.25 0.96
N GLU A 17 30.18 7.04 2.20
CA GLU A 17 29.75 5.88 3.01
C GLU A 17 28.25 5.89 3.28
N GLN A 18 27.67 7.08 3.51
CA GLN A 18 26.23 7.24 3.67
C GLN A 18 25.48 6.91 2.38
N ARG A 19 25.95 7.42 1.24
CA ARG A 19 25.40 7.12 -0.09
C ARG A 19 25.50 5.63 -0.38
N ALA A 20 26.64 5.01 -0.13
CA ALA A 20 26.83 3.57 -0.32
C ALA A 20 25.91 2.75 0.59
N ARG A 21 25.68 3.18 1.83
CA ARG A 21 24.74 2.53 2.76
C ARG A 21 23.29 2.62 2.26
N TRP A 22 22.87 3.79 1.77
CA TRP A 22 21.54 3.99 1.19
C TRP A 22 21.36 3.19 -0.09
N GLU A 23 22.39 3.11 -0.92
CA GLU A 23 22.38 2.29 -2.13
C GLU A 23 22.20 0.81 -1.77
N ARG A 24 23.01 0.27 -0.86
CA ARG A 24 22.86 -1.12 -0.39
C ARG A 24 21.47 -1.39 0.19
N LYS A 25 20.90 -0.44 0.94
CA LYS A 25 19.55 -0.59 1.49
C LYS A 25 18.51 -0.62 0.36
N ARG A 26 18.61 0.29 -0.61
CA ARG A 26 17.74 0.35 -1.79
C ARG A 26 17.84 -0.94 -2.61
N SER A 27 19.05 -1.43 -2.88
CA SER A 27 19.27 -2.67 -3.64
C SER A 27 18.68 -3.89 -2.93
N ARG A 28 18.79 -3.99 -1.60
CA ARG A 28 18.16 -5.10 -0.85
C ARG A 28 16.65 -5.04 -0.91
N THR A 29 16.05 -3.88 -0.66
CA THR A 29 14.60 -3.71 -0.74
C THR A 29 14.06 -3.99 -2.15
N ALA A 30 14.77 -3.57 -3.19
CA ALA A 30 14.40 -3.86 -4.58
C ALA A 30 14.46 -5.37 -4.90
N LYS A 31 15.48 -6.08 -4.39
CA LYS A 31 15.58 -7.54 -4.55
C LYS A 31 14.47 -8.27 -3.81
N GLU A 32 14.21 -7.91 -2.55
CA GLU A 32 13.11 -8.50 -1.77
C GLU A 32 11.76 -8.28 -2.48
N LEU A 33 11.51 -7.08 -3.00
CA LEU A 33 10.30 -6.79 -3.78
C LEU A 33 10.20 -7.68 -5.02
N LEU A 34 11.28 -7.79 -5.80
CA LEU A 34 11.32 -8.62 -7.00
C LEU A 34 11.08 -10.10 -6.69
N GLU A 35 11.73 -10.64 -5.66
CA GLU A 35 11.53 -12.03 -5.22
C GLU A 35 10.07 -12.30 -4.83
N THR A 36 9.44 -11.36 -4.12
CA THR A 36 8.02 -11.48 -3.77
C THR A 36 7.11 -11.39 -5.01
N GLU A 37 7.45 -10.55 -5.99
CA GLU A 37 6.72 -10.40 -7.24
C GLU A 37 6.80 -11.67 -8.09
N HIS A 38 7.99 -12.27 -8.22
CA HIS A 38 8.17 -13.53 -8.94
C HIS A 38 7.33 -14.65 -8.36
N ARG A 39 7.37 -14.84 -7.04
CA ARG A 39 6.56 -15.87 -6.37
C ARG A 39 5.05 -15.64 -6.55
N TYR A 40 4.61 -14.39 -6.56
CA TYR A 40 3.21 -14.05 -6.84
C TYR A 40 2.83 -14.40 -8.29
N LEU A 41 3.69 -14.06 -9.25
CA LEU A 41 3.50 -14.38 -10.67
C LEU A 41 3.50 -15.88 -10.93
N GLU A 42 4.38 -16.65 -10.30
CA GLU A 42 4.39 -18.12 -10.40
C GLU A 42 3.04 -18.70 -9.98
N GLN A 43 2.44 -18.20 -8.90
CA GLN A 43 1.15 -18.68 -8.42
C GLN A 43 -0.01 -18.26 -9.32
N LEU A 44 0.01 -17.04 -9.85
CA LEU A 44 -1.00 -16.58 -10.81
C LEU A 44 -0.91 -17.32 -12.15
N ASP A 45 0.30 -17.63 -12.60
CA ASP A 45 0.53 -18.40 -13.82
C ASP A 45 -0.15 -19.77 -13.75
N LEU A 46 -0.15 -20.42 -12.58
CA LEU A 46 -0.88 -21.67 -12.39
C LEU A 46 -2.36 -21.54 -12.77
N VAL A 47 -3.01 -20.43 -12.38
CA VAL A 47 -4.41 -20.19 -12.68
C VAL A 47 -4.60 -19.80 -14.15
N VAL A 48 -3.80 -18.86 -14.65
CA VAL A 48 -3.92 -18.37 -16.03
C VAL A 48 -3.65 -19.49 -17.05
N THR A 49 -2.58 -20.24 -16.87
CA THR A 49 -2.14 -21.27 -17.80
C THR A 49 -2.99 -22.54 -17.70
N PHE A 50 -3.19 -23.09 -16.49
CA PHE A 50 -3.85 -24.40 -16.37
C PHE A 50 -5.37 -24.34 -16.21
N PHE A 51 -5.92 -23.20 -15.78
CA PHE A 51 -7.37 -23.02 -15.70
C PHE A 51 -7.88 -22.15 -16.83
N VAL A 52 -7.54 -20.86 -16.85
CA VAL A 52 -8.18 -19.90 -17.77
C VAL A 52 -7.96 -20.29 -19.23
N THR A 53 -6.71 -20.53 -19.63
CA THR A 53 -6.36 -20.86 -21.02
C THR A 53 -6.97 -22.20 -21.46
N ILE A 54 -6.86 -23.24 -20.63
CA ILE A 54 -7.37 -24.57 -20.99
C ILE A 54 -8.91 -24.60 -20.98
N LEU A 55 -9.56 -23.91 -20.04
CA LEU A 55 -11.03 -23.83 -19.99
C LEU A 55 -11.59 -23.11 -21.23
N LYS A 56 -10.93 -22.03 -21.69
CA LYS A 56 -11.29 -21.34 -22.93
C LYS A 56 -11.19 -22.28 -24.14
N ALA A 57 -10.11 -23.08 -24.23
CA ALA A 57 -9.91 -24.00 -25.33
C ALA A 57 -10.87 -25.21 -25.30
N LYS A 58 -11.16 -25.77 -24.11
CA LYS A 58 -12.03 -26.95 -23.96
C LYS A 58 -13.52 -26.63 -23.91
N GLY A 59 -13.91 -25.40 -23.61
CA GLY A 59 -15.33 -25.02 -23.45
C GLY A 59 -16.05 -25.73 -22.29
N THR A 60 -15.31 -26.19 -21.28
CA THR A 60 -15.88 -26.92 -20.12
C THR A 60 -16.79 -26.03 -19.25
N LEU A 61 -16.53 -24.72 -19.27
CA LEU A 61 -17.38 -23.69 -18.67
C LEU A 61 -17.83 -22.71 -19.76
N LYS A 62 -19.04 -22.17 -19.61
CA LYS A 62 -19.53 -21.09 -20.47
C LYS A 62 -18.69 -19.84 -20.27
N PRO A 63 -18.43 -19.02 -21.31
CA PRO A 63 -17.63 -17.79 -21.18
C PRO A 63 -18.11 -16.86 -20.07
N ALA A 64 -19.42 -16.64 -19.93
CA ALA A 64 -19.98 -15.80 -18.86
C ALA A 64 -19.66 -16.31 -17.45
N VAL A 65 -19.63 -17.63 -17.25
CA VAL A 65 -19.28 -18.25 -15.96
C VAL A 65 -17.79 -18.08 -15.69
N MET A 66 -16.94 -18.21 -16.71
CA MET A 66 -15.51 -17.97 -16.59
C MET A 66 -15.22 -16.51 -16.22
N GLU A 67 -15.86 -15.57 -16.91
CA GLU A 67 -15.73 -14.15 -16.62
C GLU A 67 -16.14 -13.84 -15.17
N THR A 68 -17.21 -14.48 -14.69
CA THR A 68 -17.64 -14.30 -13.30
C THR A 68 -16.63 -14.86 -12.29
N ILE A 69 -16.02 -16.02 -12.55
CA ILE A 69 -15.09 -16.68 -11.62
C ILE A 69 -13.71 -16.01 -11.62
N PHE A 70 -13.18 -15.68 -12.80
CA PHE A 70 -11.80 -15.20 -12.95
C PHE A 70 -11.71 -13.69 -13.12
N GLY A 71 -12.76 -13.02 -13.61
CA GLY A 71 -12.75 -11.57 -13.85
C GLY A 71 -11.48 -11.09 -14.55
N PRO A 72 -10.89 -9.95 -14.13
CA PRO A 72 -9.71 -9.38 -14.77
C PRO A 72 -8.39 -10.08 -14.39
N LEU A 73 -8.39 -11.34 -13.94
CA LEU A 73 -7.17 -12.02 -13.45
C LEU A 73 -6.05 -12.08 -14.50
N GLU A 74 -6.37 -12.33 -15.77
CA GLU A 74 -5.37 -12.30 -16.85
C GLU A 74 -4.76 -10.91 -17.01
N SER A 75 -5.56 -9.85 -16.92
CA SER A 75 -5.09 -8.46 -16.99
C SER A 75 -4.22 -8.10 -15.79
N ILE A 76 -4.58 -8.55 -14.59
CA ILE A 76 -3.78 -8.39 -13.36
C ILE A 76 -2.43 -9.10 -13.52
N TYR A 77 -2.45 -10.33 -14.02
CA TYR A 77 -1.23 -11.10 -14.29
C TYR A 77 -0.33 -10.40 -15.30
N SER A 78 -0.86 -9.98 -16.44
CA SER A 78 -0.09 -9.23 -17.45
C SER A 78 0.48 -7.91 -16.91
N ALA A 79 -0.30 -7.16 -16.13
CA ALA A 79 0.20 -5.94 -15.49
C ALA A 79 1.36 -6.23 -14.52
N SER A 80 1.25 -7.30 -13.74
CA SER A 80 2.29 -7.73 -12.79
C SER A 80 3.56 -8.23 -13.51
N GLN A 81 3.42 -8.89 -14.67
CA GLN A 81 4.57 -9.27 -15.50
C GLN A 81 5.33 -8.04 -16.03
N VAL A 82 4.61 -7.02 -16.50
CA VAL A 82 5.22 -5.76 -16.94
C VAL A 82 5.95 -5.08 -15.78
N LEU A 83 5.35 -5.05 -14.59
CA LEU A 83 6.01 -4.55 -13.39
C LEU A 83 7.31 -5.33 -13.10
N SER A 84 7.26 -6.66 -13.08
CA SER A 84 8.44 -7.51 -12.87
C SER A 84 9.59 -7.21 -13.84
N LEU A 85 9.30 -7.03 -15.13
CA LEU A 85 10.30 -6.67 -16.14
C LEU A 85 10.95 -5.31 -15.86
N HIS A 86 10.19 -4.33 -15.36
CA HIS A 86 10.74 -3.05 -14.95
C HIS A 86 11.61 -3.17 -13.69
N LEU A 87 11.19 -3.98 -12.71
CA LEU A 87 11.93 -4.24 -11.48
C LEU A 87 13.28 -4.91 -11.77
N GLU A 88 13.31 -5.91 -12.66
CA GLU A 88 14.54 -6.61 -13.11
C GLU A 88 15.54 -5.67 -13.77
N ARG A 89 15.04 -4.69 -14.52
CA ARG A 89 15.86 -3.68 -15.22
C ARG A 89 16.29 -2.51 -14.31
N GLY A 90 15.89 -2.51 -13.04
CA GLY A 90 16.15 -1.42 -12.09
C GLY A 90 15.31 -0.16 -12.32
N ASN A 91 14.29 -0.22 -13.20
CA ASN A 91 13.43 0.90 -13.56
C ASN A 91 12.22 1.01 -12.61
N LEU A 92 12.49 1.11 -11.30
CA LEU A 92 11.45 1.06 -10.25
C LEU A 92 10.37 2.14 -10.42
N GLY A 93 10.77 3.40 -10.66
CA GLY A 93 9.84 4.53 -10.74
C GLY A 93 8.83 4.36 -11.88
N LEU A 94 9.33 4.18 -13.10
CA LEU A 94 8.49 3.96 -14.28
C LEU A 94 7.63 2.70 -14.16
N GLY A 95 8.18 1.61 -13.61
CA GLY A 95 7.44 0.37 -13.40
C GLY A 95 6.25 0.54 -12.46
N LEU A 96 6.46 1.21 -11.33
CA LEU A 96 5.40 1.47 -10.35
C LEU A 96 4.38 2.47 -10.87
N GLU A 97 4.80 3.53 -11.54
CA GLU A 97 3.90 4.52 -12.14
C GLU A 97 2.95 3.88 -13.16
N ASN A 98 3.49 3.03 -14.04
CA ASN A 98 2.69 2.26 -14.99
C ASN A 98 1.75 1.28 -14.29
N PHE A 99 2.21 0.63 -13.22
CA PHE A 99 1.40 -0.32 -12.46
C PHE A 99 0.28 0.36 -11.66
N CYS A 100 0.51 1.58 -11.14
CA CYS A 100 -0.50 2.35 -10.41
C CYS A 100 -1.77 2.56 -11.24
N GLN A 101 -1.62 2.81 -12.55
CA GLN A 101 -2.76 2.95 -13.47
C GLN A 101 -3.56 1.65 -13.63
N LYS A 102 -3.00 0.49 -13.24
CA LYS A 102 -3.64 -0.83 -13.32
C LYS A 102 -4.27 -1.27 -11.99
N LEU A 103 -4.13 -0.48 -10.92
CA LEU A 103 -4.74 -0.80 -9.62
C LEU A 103 -6.27 -0.82 -9.67
N GLU A 104 -6.90 -0.14 -10.64
CA GLU A 104 -8.35 -0.22 -10.88
C GLU A 104 -8.84 -1.67 -11.12
N LEU A 105 -8.00 -2.51 -11.74
CA LEU A 105 -8.30 -3.92 -11.98
C LEU A 105 -8.51 -4.69 -10.66
N TYR A 106 -7.74 -4.35 -9.63
CA TYR A 106 -7.90 -4.96 -8.31
C TYR A 106 -9.20 -4.51 -7.62
N GLY A 107 -9.64 -3.28 -7.88
CA GLY A 107 -10.94 -2.78 -7.42
C GLY A 107 -12.09 -3.62 -7.98
N HIS A 108 -12.12 -3.79 -9.30
CA HIS A 108 -13.12 -4.64 -9.97
C HIS A 108 -13.04 -6.11 -9.53
N TYR A 109 -11.82 -6.63 -9.34
CA TYR A 109 -11.62 -7.98 -8.84
C TYR A 109 -12.18 -8.14 -7.42
N ALA A 110 -11.94 -7.17 -6.53
CA ALA A 110 -12.42 -7.18 -5.15
C ALA A 110 -13.96 -7.12 -5.08
N GLU A 111 -14.57 -6.23 -5.85
CA GLU A 111 -16.03 -6.04 -5.90
C GLU A 111 -16.77 -7.32 -6.35
N ASN A 112 -16.22 -8.04 -7.33
CA ASN A 112 -16.81 -9.28 -7.86
C ASN A 112 -16.42 -10.54 -7.06
N PHE A 113 -15.45 -10.47 -6.14
CA PHE A 113 -14.84 -11.67 -5.54
C PHE A 113 -15.83 -12.56 -4.77
N GLU A 114 -16.83 -11.97 -4.09
CA GLU A 114 -17.86 -12.75 -3.39
C GLU A 114 -18.72 -13.55 -4.38
N GLN A 115 -19.11 -12.92 -5.48
CA GLN A 115 -19.90 -13.55 -6.54
C GLN A 115 -19.09 -14.61 -7.30
N ALA A 116 -17.81 -14.35 -7.54
CA ALA A 116 -16.87 -15.32 -8.10
C ALA A 116 -16.82 -16.60 -7.26
N ASN A 117 -16.67 -16.47 -5.94
CA ASN A 117 -16.65 -17.62 -5.02
C ASN A 117 -17.98 -18.38 -5.00
N LYS A 118 -19.13 -17.68 -4.95
CA LYS A 118 -20.45 -18.33 -5.02
C LYS A 118 -20.61 -19.14 -6.32
N THR A 119 -20.22 -18.55 -7.44
CA THR A 119 -20.30 -19.17 -8.77
C THR A 119 -19.38 -20.38 -8.88
N LEU A 120 -18.14 -20.26 -8.37
CA LEU A 120 -17.19 -21.37 -8.32
C LEU A 120 -17.76 -22.54 -7.52
N MET A 121 -18.25 -22.28 -6.31
CA MET A 121 -18.84 -23.31 -5.45
C MET A 121 -20.06 -23.98 -6.09
N GLU A 122 -20.88 -23.22 -6.81
CA GLU A 122 -21.99 -23.78 -7.58
C GLU A 122 -21.52 -24.70 -8.71
N GLN A 123 -20.51 -24.29 -9.49
CA GLN A 123 -19.93 -25.13 -10.54
C GLN A 123 -19.31 -26.40 -9.96
N LEU A 124 -18.63 -26.30 -8.82
CA LEU A 124 -18.08 -27.46 -8.11
C LEU A 124 -19.16 -28.39 -7.59
N ARG A 125 -20.37 -27.91 -7.28
CA ARG A 125 -21.47 -28.76 -6.83
C ARG A 125 -22.23 -29.42 -7.99
N LYS A 126 -22.50 -28.68 -9.06
CA LYS A 126 -23.42 -29.10 -10.13
C LYS A 126 -22.72 -29.68 -11.36
N ASN A 127 -21.49 -29.26 -11.67
CA ASN A 127 -20.82 -29.56 -12.93
C ASN A 127 -19.74 -30.65 -12.75
N LYS A 128 -20.12 -31.91 -12.96
CA LYS A 128 -19.21 -33.07 -12.86
C LYS A 128 -18.02 -32.99 -13.82
N SER A 129 -18.20 -32.38 -15.00
CA SER A 129 -17.12 -32.20 -15.98
C SER A 129 -16.07 -31.23 -15.44
N PHE A 130 -16.52 -30.10 -14.91
CA PHE A 130 -15.65 -29.12 -14.27
C PHE A 130 -14.93 -29.67 -13.03
N GLN A 131 -15.61 -30.46 -12.18
CA GLN A 131 -14.97 -31.12 -11.04
C GLN A 131 -13.82 -32.03 -11.47
N ARG A 132 -14.04 -32.88 -12.50
CA ARG A 132 -12.99 -33.76 -13.05
C ARG A 132 -11.85 -32.95 -13.65
N PHE A 133 -12.18 -31.89 -14.38
CA PHE A 133 -11.20 -30.97 -14.95
C PHE A 133 -10.33 -30.35 -13.85
N LYS A 134 -10.93 -29.75 -12.82
CA LYS A 134 -10.22 -29.13 -11.69
C LYS A 134 -9.31 -30.13 -11.01
N LYS A 135 -9.82 -31.31 -10.66
CA LYS A 135 -9.02 -32.37 -10.03
C LYS A 135 -7.80 -32.73 -10.88
N LEU A 136 -7.97 -32.85 -12.20
CA LEU A 136 -6.87 -33.15 -13.12
C LEU A 136 -5.81 -32.03 -13.13
N GLN A 137 -6.20 -30.75 -13.11
CA GLN A 137 -5.23 -29.66 -13.06
C GLN A 137 -4.50 -29.62 -11.71
N GLU A 138 -5.21 -29.79 -10.60
CA GLU A 138 -4.63 -29.73 -9.25
C GLU A 138 -3.70 -30.91 -8.93
N THR A 139 -3.85 -32.05 -9.61
CA THR A 139 -2.92 -33.19 -9.48
C THR A 139 -1.56 -32.95 -10.15
N ARG A 140 -1.40 -31.87 -10.90
CA ARG A 140 -0.14 -31.57 -11.59
C ARG A 140 0.96 -31.20 -10.58
N PRO A 141 2.22 -31.63 -10.79
CA PRO A 141 3.33 -31.28 -9.90
C PRO A 141 3.50 -29.77 -9.65
N GLN A 142 3.23 -28.94 -10.66
CA GLN A 142 3.34 -27.48 -10.59
C GLN A 142 2.44 -26.87 -9.50
N PHE A 143 1.31 -27.50 -9.17
CA PHE A 143 0.39 -27.00 -8.16
C PHE A 143 0.88 -27.25 -6.74
N GLN A 144 1.80 -28.19 -6.52
CA GLN A 144 2.34 -28.51 -5.19
C GLN A 144 1.23 -28.72 -4.12
N GLY A 145 0.10 -29.30 -4.52
CA GLY A 145 -1.07 -29.53 -3.65
C GLY A 145 -1.97 -28.31 -3.39
N ARG A 146 -1.67 -27.14 -3.99
CA ARG A 146 -2.54 -25.96 -3.93
C ARG A 146 -3.82 -26.19 -4.71
N LYS A 147 -4.92 -25.62 -4.22
CA LYS A 147 -6.21 -25.69 -4.89
C LYS A 147 -6.56 -24.36 -5.53
N LEU A 148 -7.46 -24.39 -6.51
CA LEU A 148 -7.94 -23.17 -7.19
C LEU A 148 -8.51 -22.15 -6.19
N GLU A 149 -9.25 -22.62 -5.20
CA GLU A 149 -9.87 -21.82 -4.14
C GLU A 149 -8.83 -21.06 -3.30
N ASP A 150 -7.61 -21.60 -3.18
CA ASP A 150 -6.51 -20.96 -2.45
C ASP A 150 -5.75 -19.94 -3.31
N LEU A 151 -5.82 -20.08 -4.64
CA LEU A 151 -5.11 -19.24 -5.59
C LEU A 151 -5.90 -17.99 -6.00
N LEU A 152 -7.24 -18.10 -6.12
CA LEU A 152 -8.08 -16.96 -6.50
C LEU A 152 -8.03 -15.77 -5.53
N PRO A 153 -7.88 -15.93 -4.20
CA PRO A 153 -7.73 -14.80 -3.29
C PRO A 153 -6.39 -14.04 -3.40
N LEU A 154 -5.38 -14.60 -4.07
CA LEU A 154 -4.00 -14.09 -4.04
C LEU A 154 -3.87 -12.61 -4.46
N PRO A 155 -4.55 -12.10 -5.51
CA PRO A 155 -4.50 -10.68 -5.84
C PRO A 155 -4.93 -9.77 -4.69
N LEU A 156 -5.97 -10.14 -3.95
CA LEU A 156 -6.44 -9.37 -2.81
C LEU A 156 -5.51 -9.55 -1.60
N GLN A 157 -4.99 -10.75 -1.38
CA GLN A 157 -4.03 -11.02 -0.31
C GLN A 157 -2.75 -10.20 -0.47
N ARG A 158 -2.26 -10.00 -1.71
CA ARG A 158 -1.14 -9.10 -2.01
C ARG A 158 -1.38 -7.70 -1.44
N LEU A 159 -2.53 -7.09 -1.74
CA LEU A 159 -2.87 -5.75 -1.25
C LEU A 159 -2.96 -5.69 0.29
N HIS A 160 -3.52 -6.73 0.91
CA HIS A 160 -3.59 -6.81 2.37
C HIS A 160 -2.20 -6.93 3.01
N GLN A 161 -1.29 -7.70 2.40
CA GLN A 161 0.09 -7.82 2.86
C GLN A 161 0.82 -6.48 2.75
N GLU A 162 0.71 -5.78 1.61
CA GLU A 162 1.29 -4.46 1.41
C GLU A 162 0.75 -3.44 2.43
N ASN A 163 -0.57 -3.40 2.66
CA ASN A 163 -1.17 -2.56 3.69
C ASN A 163 -0.65 -2.89 5.09
N SER A 164 -0.60 -4.18 5.45
CA SER A 164 -0.07 -4.62 6.75
C SER A 164 1.38 -4.15 6.99
N LEU A 165 2.23 -4.23 5.95
CA LEU A 165 3.59 -3.71 6.02
C LEU A 165 3.62 -2.19 6.28
N GLN A 166 2.71 -1.42 5.66
CA GLN A 166 2.58 0.02 5.93
C GLN A 166 2.11 0.31 7.36
N LEU A 167 1.10 -0.41 7.85
CA LEU A 167 0.63 -0.26 9.24
C LEU A 167 1.76 -0.56 10.24
N HIS A 168 2.50 -1.65 10.04
CA HIS A 168 3.65 -1.99 10.87
C HIS A 168 4.77 -0.94 10.78
N ARG A 169 5.04 -0.39 9.59
CA ARG A 169 6.02 0.69 9.41
C ARG A 169 5.62 1.90 10.23
N VAL A 170 4.38 2.38 10.11
CA VAL A 170 3.91 3.56 10.85
C VAL A 170 3.91 3.28 12.36
N GLN A 171 3.49 2.09 12.82
CA GLN A 171 3.55 1.71 14.23
C GLN A 171 4.97 1.83 14.81
N LYS A 172 6.01 1.44 14.05
CA LYS A 172 7.42 1.55 14.46
C LYS A 172 7.91 3.01 14.51
N LEU A 173 7.34 3.88 13.68
CA LEU A 173 7.66 5.31 13.64
C LEU A 173 7.04 6.09 14.81
N LEU A 174 5.94 5.60 15.39
CA LEU A 174 5.31 6.24 16.55
C LEU A 174 6.04 5.93 17.86
N LYS A 175 6.18 6.94 18.72
CA LYS A 175 6.75 6.80 20.07
C LYS A 175 5.71 6.16 21.01
N GLY A 176 6.09 5.05 21.61
CA GLY A 176 5.24 4.27 22.53
C GLY A 176 4.23 3.39 21.81
N GLN A 177 3.44 2.64 22.57
CA GLN A 177 2.41 1.72 22.06
C GLN A 177 0.98 2.18 22.40
N LYS A 178 0.81 3.46 22.76
CA LYS A 178 -0.51 4.00 23.13
C LYS A 178 -1.52 3.98 21.98
N ILE A 179 -1.04 4.03 20.75
CA ILE A 179 -1.88 4.01 19.55
C ILE A 179 -1.65 2.68 18.87
N GLN A 180 -2.73 1.93 18.72
CA GLN A 180 -2.77 0.68 17.99
C GLN A 180 -3.10 1.00 16.53
N VAL A 181 -2.08 1.14 15.70
CA VAL A 181 -2.24 1.34 14.25
C VAL A 181 -2.77 0.06 13.59
N LEU A 182 -2.36 -1.10 14.11
CA LEU A 182 -2.79 -2.42 13.64
C LEU A 182 -4.21 -2.72 14.14
N THR A 183 -5.22 -2.31 13.36
CA THR A 183 -6.63 -2.56 13.66
C THR A 183 -7.28 -3.22 12.43
N PRO A 184 -8.09 -4.28 12.61
CA PRO A 184 -8.82 -4.90 11.51
C PRO A 184 -9.64 -3.88 10.72
N GLY A 185 -9.60 -3.95 9.40
CA GLY A 185 -10.30 -3.02 8.50
C GLY A 185 -9.62 -1.66 8.31
N ARG A 186 -8.51 -1.37 9.02
CA ARG A 186 -7.75 -0.13 8.80
C ARG A 186 -6.84 -0.25 7.58
N TRP A 187 -6.92 0.73 6.69
CA TRP A 187 -6.04 0.87 5.54
C TRP A 187 -5.17 2.12 5.65
N TYR A 188 -3.88 1.99 5.39
CA TYR A 188 -3.00 3.14 5.18
C TYR A 188 -3.35 3.82 3.86
N ILE A 189 -3.44 5.15 3.88
CA ILE A 189 -3.76 5.94 2.68
C ILE A 189 -2.59 6.83 2.31
N ARG A 190 -2.12 7.66 3.26
CA ARG A 190 -1.14 8.71 2.96
C ARG A 190 -0.42 9.18 4.22
N GLU A 191 0.78 9.72 4.05
CA GLU A 191 1.48 10.50 5.08
C GLU A 191 2.11 11.75 4.47
N GLY A 192 2.38 12.76 5.30
CA GLY A 192 3.04 13.98 4.84
C GLY A 192 3.03 15.11 5.86
N TRP A 193 3.81 16.14 5.54
CA TRP A 193 3.96 17.31 6.39
C TRP A 193 2.94 18.38 6.00
N LEU A 194 2.19 18.88 6.97
CA LEU A 194 1.29 20.02 6.79
C LEU A 194 1.54 21.06 7.88
N LEU A 195 1.19 22.30 7.59
CA LEU A 195 1.17 23.40 8.56
C LEU A 195 -0.21 23.45 9.21
N VAL A 196 -0.24 23.42 10.55
CA VAL A 196 -1.46 23.65 11.32
C VAL A 196 -1.60 25.14 11.58
N VAL A 197 -2.72 25.72 11.17
CA VAL A 197 -3.08 27.10 11.45
C VAL A 197 -3.75 27.18 12.82
N PRO A 198 -3.15 27.84 13.82
CA PRO A 198 -3.72 27.97 15.15
C PRO A 198 -4.85 29.02 15.19
N SER A 199 -5.73 28.92 16.18
CA SER A 199 -6.92 29.77 16.30
C SER A 199 -6.65 31.22 16.77
N LYS A 200 -5.48 31.51 17.36
CA LYS A 200 -5.15 32.85 17.91
C LYS A 200 -3.65 33.12 17.86
N GLY A 201 -3.19 33.99 16.96
CA GLY A 201 -1.89 34.69 17.01
C GLY A 201 -0.60 33.88 17.15
N GLU A 202 -0.67 32.56 17.30
CA GLU A 202 0.46 31.66 17.42
C GLU A 202 1.07 31.37 16.04
N GLU A 203 2.36 31.02 16.03
CA GLU A 203 3.04 30.60 14.81
C GLU A 203 2.46 29.31 14.24
N LEU A 204 2.56 29.18 12.91
CA LEU A 204 2.19 27.97 12.18
C LEU A 204 3.02 26.78 12.67
N LYS A 205 2.33 25.68 12.99
CA LYS A 205 2.97 24.48 13.54
C LYS A 205 3.10 23.41 12.46
N ARG A 206 4.32 23.14 12.01
CA ARG A 206 4.60 22.01 11.11
C ARG A 206 4.41 20.67 11.84
N ARG A 207 3.58 19.79 11.28
CA ARG A 207 3.20 18.49 11.85
C ARG A 207 3.29 17.41 10.77
N MET A 208 3.71 16.22 11.17
CA MET A 208 3.63 15.03 10.31
C MET A 208 2.29 14.36 10.55
N PHE A 209 1.56 14.09 9.48
CA PHE A 209 0.27 13.45 9.51
C PHE A 209 0.32 12.06 8.90
N PHE A 210 -0.46 11.14 9.47
CA PHE A 210 -0.71 9.81 8.92
C PHE A 210 -2.22 9.65 8.74
N LEU A 211 -2.65 9.42 7.50
CA LEU A 211 -4.04 9.21 7.12
C LEU A 211 -4.30 7.73 6.90
N PHE A 212 -5.32 7.24 7.57
CA PHE A 212 -5.87 5.91 7.42
C PHE A 212 -7.34 5.99 7.00
N SER A 213 -7.94 4.86 6.65
CA SER A 213 -9.34 4.77 6.23
C SER A 213 -10.36 5.19 7.28
N ASP A 214 -10.01 5.18 8.56
CA ASP A 214 -10.91 5.45 9.69
C ASP A 214 -10.42 6.57 10.61
N ILE A 215 -9.11 6.85 10.62
CA ILE A 215 -8.48 7.82 11.52
C ILE A 215 -7.45 8.69 10.81
N PHE A 216 -7.26 9.88 11.34
CA PHE A 216 -6.22 10.82 10.95
C PHE A 216 -5.34 11.19 12.15
N ILE A 217 -4.05 10.89 12.08
CA ILE A 217 -3.13 11.06 13.21
C ILE A 217 -2.25 12.28 12.98
N SER A 218 -2.26 13.21 13.95
CA SER A 218 -1.33 14.35 14.01
C SER A 218 -0.16 14.04 14.92
N THR A 219 1.06 14.27 14.44
CA THR A 219 2.28 13.99 15.22
C THR A 219 3.30 15.12 15.17
N LYS A 220 4.21 15.10 16.15
CA LYS A 220 5.40 15.96 16.18
C LYS A 220 6.66 15.09 16.26
N PRO A 221 7.78 15.47 15.62
CA PRO A 221 9.04 14.75 15.79
C PRO A 221 9.45 14.77 17.26
N CYS A 222 10.02 13.67 17.75
CA CYS A 222 10.65 13.64 19.05
C CYS A 222 11.92 14.51 19.05
N HIS A 223 12.35 14.93 20.24
CA HIS A 223 13.55 15.74 20.37
C HIS A 223 14.78 14.98 19.82
N PRO A 224 15.65 15.59 19.00
CA PRO A 224 16.81 14.91 18.41
C PRO A 224 17.77 14.29 19.44
N LEU A 225 17.88 14.91 20.63
CA LEU A 225 18.71 14.40 21.73
C LEU A 225 18.04 13.29 22.55
N HIS A 226 16.84 12.85 22.17
CA HIS A 226 16.18 11.76 22.89
C HIS A 226 16.86 10.42 22.60
N LEU A 227 17.55 9.87 23.62
CA LEU A 227 18.39 8.67 23.54
C LEU A 227 17.82 7.50 22.69
N LEU A 228 16.54 7.16 22.87
CA LEU A 228 15.92 6.00 22.20
C LEU A 228 14.90 6.33 21.10
N ASN A 229 14.47 7.58 20.95
CA ASN A 229 13.31 7.93 20.13
C ASN A 229 13.56 9.14 19.22
N SER A 230 14.82 9.56 19.04
CA SER A 230 15.19 10.73 18.23
C SER A 230 14.67 10.69 16.79
N ASN A 231 14.44 9.49 16.23
CA ASN A 231 13.89 9.27 14.90
C ASN A 231 12.38 8.97 14.87
N LYS A 232 11.68 9.09 16.00
CA LYS A 232 10.25 8.76 16.13
C LYS A 232 9.37 9.99 16.23
N PHE A 233 8.08 9.76 16.03
CA PHE A 233 7.03 10.77 16.15
C PHE A 233 6.24 10.58 17.45
N ALA A 234 6.10 11.63 18.24
CA ALA A 234 5.16 11.66 19.35
C ALA A 234 3.78 12.05 18.82
N CYS A 235 2.79 11.19 19.06
CA CYS A 235 1.43 11.53 18.70
C CYS A 235 0.90 12.70 19.55
N THR A 236 0.22 13.62 18.88
CA THR A 236 -0.39 14.80 19.49
C THR A 236 -1.92 14.70 19.51
N ALA A 237 -2.52 14.09 18.50
CA ALA A 237 -3.96 13.87 18.42
C ALA A 237 -4.28 12.74 17.43
N VAL A 238 -5.39 12.03 17.68
CA VAL A 238 -6.00 11.08 16.76
C VAL A 238 -7.42 11.56 16.49
N TYR A 239 -7.77 11.70 15.22
CA TYR A 239 -9.04 12.22 14.77
C TYR A 239 -9.85 11.12 14.08
N PRO A 240 -11.01 10.69 14.61
CA PRO A 240 -11.90 9.77 13.92
C PRO A 240 -12.53 10.43 12.69
N LEU A 241 -12.44 9.79 11.53
CA LEU A 241 -12.89 10.38 10.26
C LEU A 241 -14.40 10.28 10.05
N HIS A 242 -15.08 9.34 10.70
CA HIS A 242 -16.54 9.16 10.59
C HIS A 242 -17.38 10.34 11.14
N GLN A 243 -16.74 11.35 11.74
CA GLN A 243 -17.39 12.58 12.22
C GLN A 243 -16.76 13.84 11.59
N CYS A 244 -15.92 13.65 10.57
CA CYS A 244 -15.17 14.72 9.95
C CYS A 244 -15.93 15.25 8.75
N VAL A 245 -15.98 16.57 8.58
CA VAL A 245 -16.34 17.22 7.32
C VAL A 245 -15.08 17.91 6.79
N VAL A 246 -14.79 17.73 5.51
CA VAL A 246 -13.59 18.27 4.87
C VAL A 246 -14.02 19.33 3.87
N ASP A 247 -13.60 20.56 4.11
CA ASP A 247 -13.87 21.69 3.23
C ASP A 247 -12.56 22.28 2.73
N LYS A 248 -12.53 22.64 1.44
CA LYS A 248 -11.45 23.42 0.87
C LYS A 248 -11.76 24.90 1.05
N VAL A 249 -11.00 25.59 1.89
CA VAL A 249 -11.25 27.00 2.22
C VAL A 249 -10.71 27.91 1.13
N PHE A 250 -9.49 27.65 0.65
CA PHE A 250 -8.91 28.30 -0.54
C PHE A 250 -7.82 27.42 -1.19
N GLY A 251 -7.33 27.85 -2.36
CA GLY A 251 -6.47 27.04 -3.24
C GLY A 251 -7.25 26.38 -4.39
N HIS A 252 -8.40 26.95 -4.77
CA HIS A 252 -9.21 26.49 -5.91
C HIS A 252 -8.62 26.89 -7.27
N THR A 253 -7.67 27.82 -7.27
CA THR A 253 -7.00 28.41 -8.44
C THR A 253 -5.50 28.07 -8.43
N GLN A 254 -4.74 28.37 -9.49
CA GLN A 254 -3.28 28.17 -9.56
C GLN A 254 -2.48 29.13 -8.65
N SER A 255 -2.83 29.21 -7.37
CA SER A 255 -2.13 29.98 -6.34
C SER A 255 -1.00 29.17 -5.71
N GLU A 256 -0.14 29.83 -4.91
CA GLU A 256 0.84 29.14 -4.06
C GLU A 256 0.13 28.47 -2.88
N GLY A 257 -0.16 27.17 -3.01
CA GLY A 257 -0.67 26.34 -1.93
C GLY A 257 -2.18 26.46 -1.68
N GLY A 258 -2.63 25.98 -0.52
CA GLY A 258 -4.03 26.00 -0.14
C GLY A 258 -4.30 25.67 1.31
N LEU A 259 -5.56 25.79 1.70
CA LEU A 259 -6.04 25.60 3.07
C LEU A 259 -7.25 24.66 3.10
N LEU A 260 -7.17 23.63 3.93
CA LEU A 260 -8.25 22.71 4.23
C LEU A 260 -8.76 22.95 5.65
N SER A 261 -10.08 22.86 5.81
CA SER A 261 -10.76 22.85 7.09
C SER A 261 -11.31 21.46 7.35
N LEU A 262 -10.87 20.82 8.43
CA LEU A 262 -11.41 19.56 8.91
C LEU A 262 -12.24 19.85 10.16
N SER A 263 -13.55 19.75 10.02
CA SER A 263 -14.52 20.03 11.09
C SER A 263 -14.94 18.74 11.76
N PHE A 264 -14.69 18.67 13.07
CA PHE A 264 -15.12 17.60 13.98
C PHE A 264 -16.13 18.19 14.99
N PRO A 265 -16.94 17.37 15.69
CA PRO A 265 -18.05 17.86 16.53
C PRO A 265 -17.70 18.97 17.54
N HIS A 266 -16.47 18.98 18.04
CA HIS A 266 -16.01 19.96 19.04
C HIS A 266 -14.68 20.62 18.67
N LYS A 267 -14.25 20.52 17.41
CA LYS A 267 -12.94 21.04 16.99
C LYS A 267 -12.88 21.23 15.49
N THR A 268 -12.33 22.36 15.05
CA THR A 268 -11.93 22.57 13.66
C THR A 268 -10.41 22.57 13.57
N LEU A 269 -9.88 21.83 12.61
CA LEU A 269 -8.46 21.77 12.30
C LEU A 269 -8.22 22.40 10.93
N LEU A 270 -7.45 23.49 10.92
CA LEU A 270 -7.07 24.19 9.70
C LEU A 270 -5.67 23.74 9.27
N LEU A 271 -5.57 23.17 8.07
CA LEU A 271 -4.35 22.56 7.51
C LEU A 271 -3.95 23.23 6.21
N MET A 272 -2.68 23.63 6.13
CA MET A 272 -2.13 24.34 4.99
C MET A 272 -0.94 23.59 4.39
N SER A 273 -0.82 23.64 3.07
CA SER A 273 0.41 23.34 2.33
C SER A 273 0.72 24.52 1.43
N THR A 274 2.01 24.81 1.23
CA THR A 274 2.49 25.82 0.27
C THR A 274 2.57 25.26 -1.15
N ASP A 275 2.36 23.96 -1.32
CA ASP A 275 2.33 23.28 -2.61
C ASP A 275 0.89 22.99 -3.03
N GLN A 276 0.52 23.45 -4.22
CA GLN A 276 -0.84 23.38 -4.73
C GLN A 276 -1.25 21.94 -5.11
N GLN A 277 -0.33 21.11 -5.57
CA GLN A 277 -0.62 19.72 -5.90
C GLN A 277 -0.78 18.90 -4.61
N ASP A 278 0.12 19.08 -3.66
CA ASP A 278 0.10 18.41 -2.36
C ASP A 278 -1.23 18.66 -1.63
N ILE A 279 -1.70 19.92 -1.56
CA ILE A 279 -2.97 20.23 -0.89
C ILE A 279 -4.18 19.64 -1.61
N ASN A 280 -4.15 19.56 -2.95
CA ASN A 280 -5.21 18.95 -3.75
C ASN A 280 -5.27 17.44 -3.51
N ASP A 281 -4.12 16.78 -3.53
CA ASP A 281 -4.04 15.35 -3.26
C ASP A 281 -4.47 15.02 -1.81
N TRP A 282 -4.13 15.90 -0.85
CA TRP A 282 -4.58 15.78 0.54
C TRP A 282 -6.09 15.90 0.63
N HIS A 283 -6.69 16.90 -0.02
CA HIS A 283 -8.13 17.08 -0.08
C HIS A 283 -8.83 15.86 -0.66
N GLN A 284 -8.35 15.33 -1.80
CA GLN A 284 -8.92 14.14 -2.42
C GLN A 284 -8.81 12.91 -1.52
N SER A 285 -7.65 12.70 -0.90
CA SER A 285 -7.41 11.57 0.01
C SER A 285 -8.32 11.64 1.25
N LEU A 286 -8.42 12.82 1.87
CA LEU A 286 -9.27 13.05 3.04
C LEU A 286 -10.75 12.89 2.70
N THR A 287 -11.21 13.48 1.60
CA THR A 287 -12.61 13.37 1.15
C THR A 287 -12.99 11.92 0.87
N THR A 288 -12.08 11.13 0.28
CA THR A 288 -12.33 9.70 0.00
C THR A 288 -12.36 8.84 1.27
N ALA A 289 -11.60 9.24 2.29
CA ALA A 289 -11.49 8.52 3.56
C ALA A 289 -12.61 8.86 4.56
N VAL A 290 -13.19 10.05 4.45
CA VAL A 290 -14.38 10.45 5.20
C VAL A 290 -15.58 9.72 4.59
N ARG A 291 -16.12 8.74 5.32
CA ARG A 291 -17.29 7.95 4.93
C ARG A 291 -18.24 7.83 6.11
#